data_AF-A0A3N5TJA5-F1
#
_entry.id   AF-A0A3N5TJA5-F1
#
_cell.length_a   1.000
_cell.length_b   1.000
_cell.length_c   1.000
_cell.angle_alpha   90.00
_cell.angle_beta   90.00
_cell.angle_gamma   90.00
#
_symmetry.space_group_name_H-M   'P 1'
#
loop_
_entity.id
_entity.type
_entity.pdbx_description
1 polymer ?
#
loop_
_entity_poly.entity_id
_entity_poly.type
_entity_poly.pdbx_seq_one_letter_code
_entity_poly.pdbx_strand_id
1 'polypeptide(L)'
;MKDEIEKASRMSISGIIGNANLIDETTVDIIYDGYDFVSNVSGETGLPLEFITVSSRFSDEIDMKRFSCPVLKLHRQLVPPWKKAAEL
;
A
#
# COMPACT_ATOMS: atom_id res chain seq x y z
N MET A 1 -15.26 -3.16 -14.41
CA MET A 1 -14.53 -3.15 -13.13
C MET A 1 -14.67 -1.83 -12.36
N LYS A 2 -14.10 -0.70 -12.81
CA LYS A 2 -14.24 0.60 -12.10
C LYS A 2 -15.71 0.98 -11.84
N ASP A 3 -16.52 1.02 -12.91
CA ASP A 3 -17.93 1.40 -12.83
C ASP A 3 -18.77 0.46 -11.95
N GLU A 4 -18.40 -0.82 -11.89
CA GLU A 4 -19.08 -1.81 -11.05
C GLU A 4 -18.78 -1.57 -9.57
N ILE A 5 -17.53 -1.22 -9.23
CA ILE A 5 -17.12 -0.86 -7.87
C ILE A 5 -17.82 0.44 -7.44
N GLU A 6 -17.84 1.46 -8.30
CA GLU A 6 -18.51 2.73 -8.00
C GLU A 6 -20.02 2.54 -7.82
N LYS A 7 -20.65 1.73 -8.67
CA LYS A 7 -22.09 1.42 -8.57
C LYS A 7 -22.43 0.66 -7.30
N ALA A 8 -21.61 -0.34 -6.92
CA ALA A 8 -21.85 -1.15 -5.73
C ALA A 8 -21.61 -0.35 -4.43
N SER A 9 -20.55 0.45 -4.40
CA SER A 9 -20.19 1.29 -3.24
C SER A 9 -21.03 2.56 -3.12
N ARG A 10 -21.66 3.01 -4.22
CA ARG A 10 -22.31 4.33 -4.35
C ARG A 10 -21.35 5.50 -4.11
N MET A 11 -20.06 5.28 -4.38
CA MET A 11 -19.00 6.25 -4.22
C MET A 11 -18.18 6.32 -5.49
N SER A 12 -17.78 7.53 -5.88
CA SER A 12 -16.79 7.70 -6.94
C SER A 12 -15.40 7.34 -6.42
N ILE A 13 -14.60 6.69 -7.28
CA ILE A 13 -13.21 6.41 -7.00
C ILE A 13 -12.40 7.65 -7.37
N SER A 14 -11.70 8.21 -6.38
CA SER A 14 -10.86 9.40 -6.56
C SER A 14 -9.40 9.08 -6.85
N GLY A 15 -8.93 7.88 -6.49
CA GLY A 15 -7.53 7.50 -6.59
C GLY A 15 -7.27 6.09 -6.09
N ILE A 16 -6.01 5.70 -6.13
CA ILE A 16 -5.50 4.38 -5.75
C ILE A 16 -4.54 4.55 -4.58
N ILE A 17 -4.63 3.65 -3.60
CA ILE A 17 -3.66 3.50 -2.52
C ILE A 17 -3.06 2.10 -2.61
N GLY A 18 -1.74 2.01 -2.76
CA GLY A 18 -1.05 0.72 -2.82
C GLY A 18 -0.80 0.17 -1.41
N ASN A 19 -1.55 -0.86 -1.01
CA ASN A 19 -1.37 -1.52 0.29
C ASN A 19 -0.81 -2.94 0.11
N ALA A 20 0.48 -3.03 -0.22
CA ALA A 20 1.20 -4.30 -0.37
C ALA A 20 1.53 -4.92 1.00
N ASN A 21 0.50 -5.27 1.77
CA ASN A 21 0.61 -5.76 3.13
C ASN A 21 0.00 -7.16 3.27
N LEU A 22 0.88 -8.14 3.40
CA LEU A 22 0.55 -9.52 3.77
C LEU A 22 0.93 -9.80 5.22
N ILE A 23 0.85 -8.79 6.10
CA ILE A 23 1.16 -8.91 7.53
C ILE A 23 2.58 -9.43 7.75
N ASP A 24 2.75 -10.67 8.21
CA ASP A 24 4.03 -11.21 8.62
C ASP A 24 4.83 -11.64 7.38
N GLU A 25 4.14 -12.02 6.30
CA GLU A 25 4.65 -12.51 5.02
C GLU A 25 5.09 -11.40 4.06
N THR A 26 4.83 -10.12 4.38
CA THR A 26 5.29 -9.00 3.56
C THR A 26 6.82 -9.00 3.46
N THR A 27 7.38 -8.87 2.27
CA THR A 27 8.82 -8.70 2.02
C THR A 27 9.08 -7.39 1.27
N VAL A 28 10.35 -6.98 1.19
CA VAL A 28 10.77 -5.83 0.37
C VAL A 28 10.39 -6.01 -1.10
N ASP A 29 10.59 -7.21 -1.65
CA ASP A 29 10.22 -7.52 -3.04
C ASP A 29 8.71 -7.41 -3.26
N ILE A 30 7.88 -7.91 -2.32
CA ILE A 30 6.42 -7.76 -2.39
C ILE A 30 6.00 -6.27 -2.41
N ILE A 31 6.71 -5.42 -1.68
CA ILE A 31 6.43 -3.98 -1.66
C ILE A 31 6.77 -3.35 -3.02
N TYR A 32 7.91 -3.71 -3.61
CA TYR A 32 8.29 -3.23 -4.93
C TYR A 32 7.38 -3.74 -6.04
N ASP A 33 7.10 -5.04 -6.07
CA ASP A 33 6.18 -5.66 -7.02
C ASP A 33 4.77 -5.06 -6.90
N GLY A 34 4.33 -4.82 -5.66
CA GLY A 34 3.07 -4.15 -5.37
C GLY A 34 3.03 -2.73 -5.90
N TYR A 35 4.11 -1.95 -5.74
CA TYR A 35 4.23 -0.59 -6.30
C TYR A 35 4.22 -0.60 -7.84
N ASP A 36 4.98 -1.48 -8.48
CA ASP A 36 5.04 -1.59 -9.93
C ASP A 36 3.66 -1.98 -10.50
N PHE A 37 2.95 -2.90 -9.82
CA PHE A 37 1.58 -3.26 -10.17
C PHE A 37 0.60 -2.08 -10.08
N VAL A 38 0.53 -1.38 -8.95
CA VAL A 38 -0.43 -0.27 -8.79
C VAL A 38 -0.08 0.94 -9.66
N SER A 39 1.20 1.14 -9.99
CA SER A 39 1.64 2.16 -10.94
C SER A 39 1.10 1.87 -12.35
N ASN A 40 1.15 0.61 -12.79
CA ASN A 40 0.58 0.21 -14.07
C ASN A 40 -0.95 0.39 -14.07
N VAL A 41 -1.65 -0.02 -13.01
CA VAL A 41 -3.10 0.19 -12.88
C VAL A 41 -3.46 1.68 -12.89
N SER A 42 -2.67 2.53 -12.22
CA SER A 42 -2.84 3.99 -12.26
C SER A 42 -2.71 4.52 -13.70
N GLY A 43 -1.68 4.09 -14.43
CA GLY A 43 -1.48 4.46 -15.84
C GLY A 43 -2.61 4.02 -16.76
N GLU A 44 -3.11 2.79 -16.60
CA GLU A 44 -4.20 2.24 -17.43
C GLU A 44 -5.57 2.88 -17.13
N THR A 45 -5.83 3.25 -15.87
CA THR A 45 -7.13 3.78 -15.43
C THR A 45 -7.20 5.31 -15.45
N GLY A 46 -6.05 5.99 -15.47
CA GLY A 46 -5.94 7.44 -15.31
C GLY A 46 -6.26 7.93 -13.89
N LEU A 47 -6.44 7.04 -12.92
CA LEU A 47 -6.63 7.40 -11.52
C LEU A 47 -5.28 7.69 -10.86
N PRO A 48 -5.16 8.74 -10.03
CA PRO A 48 -3.90 9.04 -9.35
C PRO A 48 -3.54 7.95 -8.34
N LEU A 49 -2.26 7.55 -8.33
CA LEU A 49 -1.68 6.78 -7.23
C LEU A 49 -1.30 7.76 -6.11
N GLU A 50 -2.16 7.84 -5.08
CA GLU A 50 -2.05 8.83 -4.01
C GLU A 50 -0.85 8.57 -3.10
N PHE A 51 -0.65 7.31 -2.70
CA PHE A 51 0.49 6.86 -1.93
C PHE A 51 0.54 5.33 -1.89
N ILE A 52 1.68 4.80 -1.44
CA ILE A 52 1.79 3.40 -1.02
C ILE A 52 2.02 3.29 0.48
N THR A 53 1.72 2.13 1.05
CA THR A 53 2.01 1.83 2.44
C THR A 53 3.25 0.94 2.56
N VAL A 54 4.04 1.19 3.60
CA VAL A 54 5.22 0.38 3.93
C VAL A 54 5.22 0.16 5.44
N SER A 55 5.36 -1.09 5.88
CA SER A 55 5.54 -1.36 7.31
C SER A 55 6.83 -0.68 7.80
N SER A 56 6.77 -0.01 8.94
CA SER A 56 7.92 0.70 9.51
C SER A 56 9.15 -0.18 9.69
N ARG A 57 8.96 -1.51 9.84
CA ARG A 57 10.03 -2.52 9.92
C ARG A 57 10.96 -2.56 8.70
N PHE A 58 10.49 -2.09 7.53
CA PHE A 58 11.27 -2.07 6.29
C PHE A 58 11.86 -0.69 5.97
N SER A 59 11.75 0.29 6.88
CA SER A 59 12.18 1.67 6.63
C SER A 59 13.65 1.78 6.19
N ASP A 60 14.51 0.90 6.71
CA ASP A 60 15.96 0.93 6.45
C ASP A 60 16.37 0.03 5.29
N GLU A 61 15.49 -0.88 4.84
CA GLU A 61 15.76 -1.84 3.78
C GLU A 61 15.28 -1.35 2.39
N ILE A 62 14.35 -0.39 2.38
CA ILE A 62 13.70 0.10 1.17
C ILE A 62 14.35 1.37 0.67
N ASP A 63 14.62 1.42 -0.64
CA ASP A 63 15.00 2.65 -1.33
C ASP A 63 13.76 3.48 -1.64
N MET A 64 13.49 4.47 -0.80
CA MET A 64 12.37 5.39 -0.97
C MET A 64 12.42 6.18 -2.29
N LYS A 65 13.59 6.29 -2.94
CA LYS A 65 13.71 6.99 -4.24
C LYS A 65 13.10 6.21 -5.40
N ARG A 66 12.79 4.93 -5.22
CA ARG A 66 12.11 4.11 -6.24
C ARG A 66 10.64 4.50 -6.40
N PHE A 67 10.04 5.14 -5.41
CA PHE A 67 8.63 5.53 -5.45
C PHE A 67 8.46 6.96 -5.95
N SER A 68 7.58 7.12 -6.92
CA SER A 68 7.19 8.43 -7.45
C SER A 68 6.09 9.11 -6.64
N CYS A 69 5.42 8.35 -5.76
CA CYS A 69 4.37 8.83 -4.87
C CYS A 69 4.83 8.82 -3.41
N PRO A 70 4.12 9.54 -2.52
CA PRO A 70 4.36 9.48 -1.08
C PRO A 70 4.31 8.05 -0.53
N VAL A 71 5.07 7.81 0.54
CA VAL A 71 5.06 6.54 1.28
C VAL A 71 4.52 6.77 2.69
N LEU A 72 3.40 6.11 3.00
CA LEU A 72 2.83 6.08 4.34
C LEU A 72 3.42 4.92 5.15
N LYS A 73 4.15 5.25 6.22
CA LYS A 73 4.69 4.24 7.14
C LYS A 73 3.60 3.68 8.06
N LEU A 74 3.51 2.36 8.17
CA LEU A 74 2.53 1.67 9.01
C LEU A 74 3.18 1.06 10.25
N HIS A 75 2.54 1.30 11.40
CA HIS A 75 2.89 0.75 12.70
C HIS A 75 1.82 -0.26 13.11
N ARG A 76 2.19 -1.54 13.25
CA ARG A 76 1.21 -2.61 13.55
C ARG A 76 0.80 -2.56 15.02
N GLN A 77 -0.45 -2.16 15.26
CA GLN A 77 -1.07 -2.15 16.59
C GLN A 77 -1.87 -3.42 16.88
N LEU A 78 -2.54 -3.98 15.87
CA LEU A 78 -3.31 -5.22 16.00
C LEU A 78 -2.40 -6.44 15.89
N VAL A 79 -2.11 -7.04 17.04
CA VAL A 79 -1.26 -8.23 17.18
C VAL A 79 -1.94 -9.27 18.08
N PRO A 80 -1.65 -10.57 17.90
CA PRO A 80 -2.11 -11.59 18.84
C PRO A 80 -1.46 -11.40 20.23
N PRO A 81 -2.04 -11.98 21.31
CA PRO A 81 -1.60 -11.76 22.70
C PRO A 81 -0.12 -12.05 23.00
N TRP A 82 0.53 -12.87 22.18
CA TRP A 82 1.93 -13.28 22.34
C TRP A 82 2.92 -12.44 21.52
N LYS A 83 2.45 -11.45 20.74
CA LYS A 83 3.30 -10.51 19.99
C LYS A 83 3.21 -9.12 20.63
N LYS A 84 4.29 -8.35 20.53
CA LYS A 84 4.30 -6.93 20.94
C LYS A 84 3.85 -6.05 19.79
N ALA A 85 2.96 -5.09 20.08
CA ALA A 85 2.58 -4.03 19.15
C ALA A 85 3.75 -3.05 18.95
N ALA A 86 3.70 -2.28 17.85
CA ALA A 86 4.67 -1.22 17.61
C ALA A 86 4.51 -0.08 18.65
N GLU A 87 5.62 0.56 19.00
CA GLU A 87 5.61 1.79 19.81
C GLU A 87 4.97 2.94 19.02
N LEU A 88 4.27 3.85 19.73
CA LEU A 88 3.57 5.02 19.19
C LEU A 88 4.44 6.27 19.21
#